data_AF-A0A2T1K5M7-F1
#
_entry.id   AF-A0A2T1K5M7-F1
#
_cell.length_a   1.000
_cell.length_b   1.000
_cell.length_c   1.000
_cell.angle_alpha   90.00
_cell.angle_beta   90.00
_cell.angle_gamma   90.00
#
_symmetry.space_group_name_H-M   'P 1'
#
loop_
_entity.id
_entity.type
_entity.pdbx_description
1 polymer ?
#
loop_
_entity_poly.entity_id
_entity_poly.type
_entity_poly.pdbx_seq_one_letter_code
_entity_poly.pdbx_strand_id
1 'polypeptide(L)'
;PIIGHLKSDGLMFRNFLRGFTGDKIHAVLCGVGLNLRKVLRRLAELLWPYENERYLRQMLAILWSVSALPDESTKTGELLVI
;
A
#
# COMPACT_ATOMS: atom_id res chain seq x y z
N PRO A 1 3.49 2.09 22.16
CA PRO A 1 3.55 0.70 21.63
C PRO A 1 2.26 0.35 20.88
N ILE A 2 2.31 -0.45 19.80
CA ILE A 2 1.14 -0.74 18.93
C ILE A 2 -0.03 -1.38 19.70
N ILE A 3 0.27 -2.31 20.63
CA ILE A 3 -0.74 -2.96 21.47
C ILE A 3 -1.45 -1.95 22.39
N GLY A 4 -0.73 -0.93 22.87
CA GLY A 4 -1.33 0.16 23.65
C GLY A 4 -2.36 0.94 22.84
N HIS A 5 -2.00 1.34 21.61
CA HIS A 5 -2.91 2.00 20.69
C HIS A 5 -4.09 1.12 20.27
N LEU A 6 -3.91 -0.20 20.14
CA LEU A 6 -5.03 -1.10 19.90
C LEU A 6 -6.02 -1.10 21.07
N LYS A 7 -5.54 -1.03 22.32
CA LYS A 7 -6.40 -0.93 23.50
C LYS A 7 -7.13 0.42 23.58
N SER A 8 -6.43 1.55 23.38
CA SER A 8 -7.05 2.88 23.50
C SER A 8 -7.89 3.27 22.27
N ASP A 9 -7.34 3.08 21.07
CA ASP A 9 -7.86 3.62 19.81
C ASP A 9 -8.43 2.52 18.90
N GLY A 10 -7.98 1.27 19.11
CA GLY A 10 -8.38 0.10 18.33
C GLY A 10 -9.58 -0.65 18.89
N LEU A 11 -10.23 -0.12 19.94
CA LEU A 11 -11.37 -0.73 20.63
C LEU A 11 -11.09 -2.16 21.16
N MET A 12 -9.82 -2.50 21.39
CA MET A 12 -9.39 -3.81 21.90
C MET A 12 -9.62 -3.90 23.42
N PHE A 13 -10.86 -3.65 23.83
CA PHE A 13 -11.35 -3.80 25.20
C PHE A 13 -11.96 -5.18 25.41
N ARG A 14 -12.35 -5.44 26.65
CA ARG A 14 -12.98 -6.70 27.05
C ARG A 14 -14.38 -6.83 26.42
N ASN A 15 -14.69 -8.02 25.91
CA ASN A 15 -15.98 -8.40 25.38
C ASN A 15 -16.85 -9.02 26.49
N PHE A 16 -17.94 -8.33 26.84
CA PHE A 16 -18.85 -8.76 27.90
C PHE A 16 -19.92 -9.76 27.44
N LEU A 17 -20.04 -10.03 26.13
CA LEU A 17 -21.09 -10.89 25.57
C LEU A 17 -20.70 -12.38 25.61
N ARG A 18 -19.39 -12.70 25.51
CA ARG A 18 -18.92 -14.09 25.46
C ARG A 18 -17.67 -14.37 26.29
N GLY A 19 -17.40 -13.51 27.27
CA GLY A 19 -16.28 -13.64 28.21
C GLY A 19 -14.93 -13.86 27.52
N PHE A 20 -14.10 -14.75 28.07
CA PHE A 20 -12.74 -14.99 27.59
C PHE A 20 -12.65 -15.43 26.13
N THR A 21 -13.60 -16.24 25.65
CA THR A 21 -13.65 -16.64 24.24
C THR A 21 -13.99 -15.44 23.35
N GLY A 22 -14.91 -14.58 23.80
CA GLY A 22 -15.21 -13.31 23.15
C GLY A 22 -14.01 -12.37 23.10
N ASP A 23 -13.25 -12.27 24.19
CA ASP A 23 -12.04 -11.44 24.28
C ASP A 23 -11.01 -11.84 23.22
N LYS A 24 -10.79 -13.15 23.02
CA LYS A 24 -9.86 -13.66 21.99
C LYS A 24 -10.32 -13.30 20.58
N ILE A 25 -11.59 -13.52 20.28
CA ILE A 25 -12.15 -13.21 18.95
C ILE A 25 -12.09 -11.70 18.69
N HIS A 26 -12.45 -10.89 19.69
CA HIS A 26 -12.44 -9.43 19.59
C HIS A 26 -11.02 -8.89 19.38
N ALA A 27 -10.03 -9.44 20.08
CA ALA A 27 -8.62 -9.10 19.88
C ALA A 27 -8.16 -9.36 18.43
N VAL A 28 -8.52 -10.50 17.84
CA VAL A 28 -8.23 -10.82 16.45
C VAL A 28 -8.92 -9.82 15.51
N LEU A 29 -10.20 -9.52 15.74
CA LEU A 29 -10.96 -8.60 14.89
C LEU A 29 -10.40 -7.17 14.94
N CYS A 30 -9.99 -6.68 16.10
CA CYS A 30 -9.31 -5.39 16.25
C CYS A 30 -7.99 -5.35 15.44
N GLY A 31 -7.20 -6.43 15.50
CA GLY A 31 -5.98 -6.57 14.72
C GLY A 31 -6.25 -6.58 13.20
N VAL A 32 -7.26 -7.32 12.75
CA VAL A 32 -7.69 -7.33 11.35
C VAL A 32 -8.18 -5.95 10.92
N GLY A 33 -9.01 -5.30 11.71
CA GLY A 33 -9.52 -3.95 11.43
C GLY A 33 -8.41 -2.91 11.31
N LEU A 34 -7.35 -3.00 12.12
CA LEU A 34 -6.17 -2.14 11.97
C LEU A 34 -5.45 -2.36 10.64
N ASN A 35 -5.30 -3.62 10.21
CA ASN A 35 -4.69 -3.95 8.91
C ASN A 35 -5.57 -3.49 7.73
N LEU A 36 -6.88 -3.70 7.82
CA LEU A 36 -7.84 -3.21 6.81
C LEU A 36 -7.79 -1.69 6.67
N ARG A 37 -7.70 -0.94 7.79
CA ARG A 37 -7.51 0.52 7.73
C ARG A 37 -6.24 0.94 6.98
N LYS A 38 -5.16 0.17 7.04
CA LYS A 38 -3.94 0.44 6.27
C LYS A 38 -4.15 0.19 4.78
N VAL A 39 -4.76 -0.94 4.43
CA VAL A 39 -5.09 -1.29 3.05
C VAL A 39 -6.03 -0.25 2.44
N LEU A 40 -7.10 0.12 3.14
CA LEU A 40 -8.07 1.12 2.69
C LEU A 40 -7.45 2.50 2.53
N ARG A 41 -6.54 2.93 3.42
CA ARG A 41 -5.78 4.17 3.22
C ARG A 41 -4.96 4.13 1.95
N ARG A 42 -4.27 3.02 1.68
CA ARG A 42 -3.48 2.89 0.45
C ARG A 42 -4.34 2.88 -0.80
N LEU A 43 -5.49 2.20 -0.76
CA LEU A 43 -6.47 2.21 -1.84
C LEU A 43 -7.05 3.61 -2.06
N ALA A 44 -7.38 4.33 -0.98
CA ALA A 44 -7.85 5.71 -1.05
C ALA A 44 -6.79 6.64 -1.66
N GLU A 45 -5.52 6.50 -1.27
CA GLU A 45 -4.42 7.24 -1.89
C GLU A 45 -4.28 6.95 -3.40
N LEU A 46 -4.50 5.69 -3.82
CA LEU A 46 -4.45 5.31 -5.23
C LEU A 46 -5.66 5.84 -6.03
N LEU A 47 -6.85 5.83 -5.43
CA LEU A 47 -8.12 6.17 -6.08
C LEU A 47 -8.49 7.66 -5.99
N TRP A 48 -7.87 8.43 -5.08
CA TRP A 48 -8.13 9.86 -4.89
C TRP A 48 -6.96 10.73 -5.40
N PRO A 49 -7.01 11.20 -6.66
CA PRO A 49 -5.93 11.98 -7.26
C PRO A 49 -5.88 13.45 -6.84
N TYR A 50 -6.85 13.96 -6.06
CA TYR A 50 -7.09 15.41 -5.95
C TYR A 50 -6.04 16.20 -5.13
N GLU A 51 -5.13 15.54 -4.41
CA GLU A 51 -4.08 16.22 -3.62
C GLU A 51 -2.65 15.68 -3.81
N ASN A 52 -2.43 14.61 -4.61
CA ASN A 52 -1.13 13.96 -4.68
C ASN A 52 -0.50 14.06 -6.09
N GLU A 53 0.21 15.16 -6.36
CA GLU A 53 1.20 15.24 -7.46
C GLU A 53 2.22 14.09 -7.42
N ARG A 54 2.38 13.44 -6.26
CA ARG A 54 3.23 12.26 -6.06
C ARG A 54 2.92 11.11 -7.00
N TYR A 55 1.66 10.85 -7.33
CA TYR A 55 1.30 9.76 -8.25
C TYR A 55 1.54 10.15 -9.70
N LEU A 56 1.20 11.38 -10.07
CA LEU A 56 1.50 11.92 -11.40
C LEU A 56 3.02 11.90 -11.66
N ARG A 57 3.83 12.36 -10.69
CA ARG A 57 5.30 12.31 -10.75
C ARG A 57 5.84 10.89 -10.86
N GLN A 58 5.28 9.93 -10.12
CA GLN A 58 5.68 8.52 -10.23
C GLN A 58 5.31 7.92 -11.60
N MET A 59 4.10 8.18 -12.11
CA MET A 59 3.72 7.72 -13.45
C MET A 59 4.58 8.35 -14.55
N LEU A 60 4.85 9.66 -14.46
CA LEU A 60 5.73 10.37 -15.40
C LEU A 60 7.17 9.83 -15.34
N ALA A 61 7.69 9.52 -14.14
CA ALA A 61 9.02 8.93 -13.98
C ALA A 61 9.12 7.53 -14.60
N ILE A 62 8.09 6.69 -14.44
CA ILE A 62 8.03 5.38 -15.08
C ILE A 62 7.97 5.53 -16.61
N LEU A 63 7.09 6.39 -17.12
CA LEU A 63 6.96 6.62 -18.55
C LEU A 63 8.27 7.15 -19.17
N TRP A 64 8.91 8.11 -18.51
CA TRP A 64 10.23 8.62 -18.90
C TRP A 64 11.30 7.54 -18.89
N SER A 65 11.33 6.68 -17.86
CA SER A 65 12.30 5.59 -17.76
C SER A 65 12.16 4.55 -18.87
N VAL A 66 10.93 4.29 -19.34
CA VAL A 66 10.67 3.36 -20.46
C VAL A 66 11.11 3.97 -21.79
N SER A 67 10.87 5.27 -22.00
CA SER A 67 11.30 5.98 -23.21
C SER A 67 12.83 6.16 -23.29
N ALA A 68 13.54 6.03 -22.17
CA ALA A 68 14.99 6.15 -22.10
C ALA A 68 15.72 4.82 -22.33
N LEU A 69 15.01 3.70 -22.57
CA LEU A 69 15.67 2.49 -23.04
C LEU A 69 16.19 2.73 -24.46
N PRO A 70 17.50 2.60 -24.70
CA PRO A 70 18.05 2.76 -26.04
C PRO A 70 17.48 1.65 -26.94
N ASP A 71 16.91 2.05 -28.07
CA ASP A 71 16.40 1.14 -29.08
C ASP A 71 17.56 0.25 -29.58
N GLU A 72 17.51 -1.03 -29.21
CA GLU A 72 18.52 -2.05 -29.52
C GLU A 72 18.75 -2.20 -31.04
N SER A 73 17.81 -1.69 -31.85
CA SER A 73 17.88 -1.58 -33.31
C SER A 73 19.11 -0.84 -33.85
N THR A 74 19.67 0.13 -33.10
CA THR A 74 20.82 0.91 -33.58
C THR A 74 22.14 0.14 -33.61
N LYS A 75 22.30 -0.93 -32.82
CA LYS A 75 23.55 -1.72 -32.77
C LYS A 75 23.69 -2.74 -33.88
N THR A 76 22.57 -3.23 -34.42
CA THR A 76 22.57 -4.18 -35.55
C THR A 76 22.94 -3.52 -36.88
N GLY A 77 22.72 -2.20 -37.02
CA GLY A 77 23.12 -1.44 -38.20
C GLY A 77 24.63 -1.19 -38.29
N GLU A 78 25.31 -0.96 -37.17
CA GLU A 78 26.76 -0.71 -37.15
C GLU A 78 27.59 -1.99 -37.31
N LEU A 79 27.10 -3.13 -36.83
CA LEU A 79 27.78 -4.43 -36.99
C LEU A 79 27.67 -5.03 -38.40
N LEU A 80 26.73 -4.56 -39.22
CA LEU A 80 26.55 -4.97 -40.62
C LEU A 80 27.35 -4.11 -41.63
N VAL A 81 28.03 -3.06 -41.16
CA VAL A 81 28.81 -2.12 -42.00
C VAL A 81 30.32 -2.39 -41.94
N ILE A 82 30.76 -3.42 -41.21
CA ILE A 82 32.17 -3.90 -41.16
C ILE A 82 32.26 -5.24 -41.91
#